data_AF-A0A0Q1FVY6-F1
#
_entry.id   AF-A0A0Q1FVY6-F1
#
_cell.length_a   1.000
_cell.length_b   1.000
_cell.length_c   1.000
_cell.angle_alpha   90.00
_cell.angle_beta   90.00
_cell.angle_gamma   90.00
#
_symmetry.space_group_name_H-M   'P 1'
#
loop_
_entity.id
_entity.type
_entity.pdbx_description
1 polymer ?
#
loop_
_entity_poly.entity_id
_entity_poly.type
_entity_poly.pdbx_seq_one_letter_code
_entity_poly.pdbx_strand_id
1 'polypeptide(L)' 'MKWEYCTLEWLWNSSQIKINYPSGNEKLSQGSYNEIVNTLNELGAEGWESVNCVSGGNWLFWTLKRGF' A
#
# COMPACT_ATOMS: atom_id res chain seq x y z
N MET A 1 9.66 10.65 -18.78
CA MET A 1 9.01 10.52 -17.46
C MET A 1 9.63 9.34 -16.75
N LYS A 2 10.09 9.54 -15.51
CA LYS A 2 10.53 8.44 -14.64
C LYS A 2 9.40 8.13 -13.66
N TRP A 3 9.29 6.86 -13.30
CA TRP A 3 8.28 6.36 -12.39
C TRP A 3 8.97 5.56 -11.30
N GLU A 4 8.45 5.65 -10.10
CA GLU A 4 8.79 4.74 -9.02
C GLU A 4 7.54 4.05 -8.51
N TYR A 5 7.75 2.90 -7.87
CA TYR A 5 6.70 2.00 -7.44
C TYR A 5 6.86 1.69 -5.96
N CYS A 6 5.73 1.62 -5.25
CA CYS A 6 5.66 1.06 -3.91
C CYS A 6 4.58 -0.04 -3.88
N THR A 7 4.67 -0.92 -2.90
CA THR A 7 3.66 -1.94 -2.66
C THR A 7 2.99 -1.71 -1.32
N LEU A 8 1.70 -2.00 -1.25
CA LEU A 8 0.91 -1.98 -0.03
C LEU A 8 0.25 -3.33 0.12
N GLU A 9 0.30 -3.91 1.31
CA GLU A 9 -0.26 -5.21 1.61
C GLU A 9 -1.11 -5.11 2.87
N TRP A 10 -2.26 -5.80 2.90
CA TRP A 10 -3.08 -5.94 4.08
C TRP A 10 -3.46 -7.40 4.32
N LEU A 11 -3.04 -7.93 5.48
CA LEU A 11 -3.44 -9.22 6.00
C LEU A 11 -4.50 -9.00 7.09
N TRP A 12 -5.78 -9.23 6.78
CA TRP A 12 -6.85 -8.87 7.72
C TRP A 12 -6.99 -9.85 8.89
N ASN A 13 -6.53 -11.10 8.78
CA ASN A 13 -6.54 -12.06 9.90
C ASN A 13 -5.49 -11.73 10.97
N SER A 14 -4.38 -11.12 10.58
CA SER A 14 -3.33 -10.66 11.50
C SER A 14 -3.41 -9.17 11.79
N SER A 15 -4.44 -8.49 11.27
CA SER A 15 -4.62 -7.04 11.36
C SER A 15 -3.33 -6.27 11.04
N GLN A 16 -2.67 -6.60 9.93
CA GLN A 16 -1.36 -6.05 9.59
C GLN A 16 -1.37 -5.40 8.21
N ILE A 17 -0.92 -4.14 8.16
CA ILE A 17 -0.63 -3.41 6.92
C ILE A 17 0.89 -3.29 6.76
N LYS A 18 1.38 -3.52 5.54
CA LYS A 18 2.79 -3.33 5.17
C LYS A 18 2.90 -2.47 3.93
N ILE A 19 3.80 -1.49 3.95
CA ILE A 19 4.18 -0.70 2.79
C ILE A 19 5.66 -0.93 2.51
N ASN A 20 6.02 -1.22 1.26
CA ASN A 20 7.42 -1.27 0.80
C ASN A 20 7.66 -0.12 -0.17
N TYR A 21 8.53 0.82 0.23
CA TYR A 21 8.90 1.97 -0.59
C TYR A 21 10.08 1.65 -1.50
N PRO A 22 10.22 2.37 -2.64
CA PRO A 22 11.32 2.15 -3.59
C PRO A 22 12.71 2.45 -3.00
N SER A 23 12.79 3.24 -1.92
CA SER A 23 14.04 3.47 -1.18
C SER A 23 14.52 2.24 -0.39
N GLY A 24 13.74 1.17 -0.34
CA GLY A 24 13.99 -0.01 0.51
C GLY A 24 13.44 0.16 1.94
N ASN A 25 12.80 1.28 2.25
CA ASN A 25 12.15 1.49 3.54
C ASN A 25 10.84 0.70 3.62
N GLU A 26 10.55 0.13 4.79
CA GLU A 26 9.29 -0.54 5.08
C GLU A 26 8.52 0.22 6.16
N LYS A 27 7.20 0.33 6.01
CA LYS A 27 6.29 0.81 7.06
C LYS A 27 5.34 -0.32 7.43
N LEU A 28 5.33 -0.68 8.71
CA LEU A 28 4.39 -1.65 9.29
C LEU A 28 3.41 -0.92 10.20
N SER A 29 2.14 -1.26 10.10
CA SER A 29 1.10 -0.72 10.98
C SER A 29 0.00 -1.74 11.25
N GLN A 30 -0.83 -1.46 12.25
CA GLN A 30 -2.06 -2.20 12.48
C GLN A 30 -3.05 -1.97 11.31
N GLY A 31 -3.87 -2.97 11.04
CA GLY A 31 -4.71 -3.07 9.86
C GLY A 31 -6.13 -3.50 10.15
N SER A 32 -7.03 -2.53 10.11
CA SER A 32 -8.48 -2.67 9.99
C SER A 32 -8.95 -2.09 8.66
N TYR A 33 -10.22 -2.28 8.32
CA TYR A 33 -10.80 -1.67 7.12
C TYR A 33 -10.63 -0.14 7.10
N ASN A 34 -10.84 0.53 8.24
CA ASN A 34 -10.69 1.98 8.31
C ASN A 34 -9.22 2.41 8.16
N GLU A 35 -8.28 1.66 8.75
CA GLU A 35 -6.85 1.95 8.65
C GLU A 35 -6.31 1.75 7.23
N ILE A 36 -6.78 0.74 6.49
CA ILE A 36 -6.36 0.56 5.09
C ILE A 36 -6.89 1.68 4.19
N VAL A 37 -8.14 2.12 4.40
CA VAL A 37 -8.71 3.26 3.66
C VAL A 37 -7.94 4.55 3.97
N ASN A 38 -7.61 4.79 5.25
CA ASN A 38 -6.80 5.94 5.64
C ASN A 38 -5.39 5.87 5.03
N THR A 39 -4.76 4.70 5.05
CA THR A 39 -3.43 4.48 4.45
C THR A 39 -3.44 4.77 2.95
N LEU A 40 -4.47 4.33 2.22
CA LEU A 40 -4.62 4.61 0.79
C LEU A 40 -4.82 6.12 0.52
N ASN A 41 -5.58 6.81 1.36
CA ASN A 41 -5.75 8.26 1.26
C ASN A 41 -4.43 9.02 1.52
N GLU A 42 -3.66 8.61 2.54
CA GLU A 42 -2.34 9.17 2.83
C GLU A 42 -1.39 9.00 1.64
N LEU A 43 -1.31 7.79 1.09
CA LEU A 43 -0.49 7.51 -0.10
C LEU A 43 -0.95 8.33 -1.31
N GLY A 44 -2.26 8.48 -1.52
CA GLY A 44 -2.81 9.35 -2.56
C GLY A 44 -2.39 10.82 -2.39
N ALA A 45 -2.38 11.33 -1.16
CA ALA A 45 -1.92 12.69 -0.85
C ALA A 45 -0.41 12.87 -1.10
N GLU A 46 0.38 11.80 -0.96
CA GLU A 46 1.81 11.75 -1.33
C GLU A 46 2.07 11.58 -2.84
N GLY A 47 1.00 11.52 -3.65
CA GLY A 47 1.06 11.38 -5.11
C GLY A 47 1.13 9.95 -5.62
N TRP A 48 0.94 8.95 -4.75
CA TRP A 48 0.85 7.55 -5.17
C TRP A 48 -0.52 7.21 -5.75
N GLU A 49 -0.53 6.63 -6.94
CA GLU A 49 -1.74 6.15 -7.60
C GLU A 49 -1.79 4.62 -7.56
N SER A 50 -2.93 4.05 -7.15
CA SER A 50 -3.14 2.60 -7.26
C SER A 50 -3.19 2.18 -8.72
N VAL A 51 -2.30 1.28 -9.11
CA VAL A 51 -2.23 0.72 -10.47
C VAL A 51 -3.04 -0.56 -10.56
N ASN A 52 -2.94 -1.41 -9.54
CA ASN A 52 -3.72 -2.63 -9.41
C ASN A 52 -3.98 -2.96 -7.95
N CYS A 53 -4.97 -3.83 -7.74
CA CYS A 53 -5.19 -4.55 -6.50
C CYS A 53 -5.46 -6.02 -6.85
N VAL A 54 -4.76 -6.92 -6.18
CA VAL A 54 -5.03 -8.37 -6.25
C VAL A 54 -5.37 -8.88 -4.86
N SER A 55 -6.21 -9.92 -4.82
CA SER A 55 -6.65 -10.55 -3.59
C SER A 55 -6.37 -12.05 -3.62
N GLY A 56 -6.01 -12.62 -2.48
CA GLY A 56 -5.91 -14.07 -2.32
C GLY A 56 -6.08 -14.48 -0.87
N GLY A 57 -7.04 -15.36 -0.58
CA GLY A 57 -7.30 -15.80 0.79
C GLY A 57 -7.57 -14.62 1.73
N ASN A 58 -6.69 -14.42 2.73
CA ASN A 58 -6.79 -13.36 3.75
C ASN A 58 -5.92 -12.13 3.48
N TRP A 59 -5.57 -11.89 2.22
CA TRP A 59 -4.55 -10.92 1.80
C TRP A 59 -5.03 -10.08 0.63
N LEU A 60 -4.80 -8.76 0.72
CA LEU A 60 -4.87 -7.82 -0.39
C LEU A 60 -3.49 -7.24 -0.65
N PHE A 61 -3.17 -7.06 -1.93
CA PHE A 61 -1.91 -6.51 -2.40
C PHE A 61 -2.16 -5.46 -3.46
N TRP A 62 -1.66 -4.25 -3.24
CA TRP A 62 -1.69 -3.14 -4.18
C TRP A 62 -0.30 -2.84 -4.71
N THR A 63 -0.20 -2.60 -6.01
CA THR A 63 0.94 -1.87 -6.58
C THR A 63 0.52 -0.43 -6.77
N LEU A 64 1.35 0.51 -6.30
CA LEU A 64 1.17 1.93 -6.52
C LEU A 64 2.33 2.51 -7.33
N LYS A 65 2.08 3.58 -8.07
CA LYS A 65 3.08 4.32 -8.85
C LYS A 65 3.02 5.81 -8.50
N ARG A 66 4.15 6.51 -8.61
CA ARG A 66 4.17 7.98 -8.68
C ARG A 66 5.25 8.49 -9.61
N GLY A 67 5.04 9.68 -10.14
CA GLY A 67 5.99 10.35 -11.03
C GLY A 67 7.00 11.20 -10.26
N PHE A 68 8.19 11.37 -10.83
CA PHE A 68 9.23 12.30 -10.36
C PHE A 68 10.08 12.83 -11.51
#